data_AF-A0A660NGB1-F1
#
_entry.id   AF-A0A660NGB1-F1
#
_cell.length_a   1.000
_cell.length_b   1.000
_cell.length_c   1.000
_cell.angle_alpha   90.00
_cell.angle_beta   90.00
_cell.angle_gamma   90.00
#
_symmetry.space_group_name_H-M   'P 1'
#
loop_
_entity.id
_entity.type
_entity.pdbx_description
1 polymer ?
#
loop_
_entity_poly.entity_id
_entity_poly.type
_entity_poly.pdbx_seq_one_letter_code
_entity_poly.pdbx_strand_id
1 'polypeptide(L)' 'MVAFIKKILNERKQERQAEQDRRQELIELVNNSYKSLRVVGRGTVRIDPREVAESPEFQRARRLAAEIVNAR' A
#
# COMPACT_ATOMS: atom_id res chain seq x y z
N MET A 1 -0.96 -27.66 32.32
CA MET A 1 -0.46 -26.26 32.29
C MET A 1 0.57 -26.02 31.19
N VAL A 2 1.66 -26.81 31.11
CA VAL A 2 2.71 -26.65 30.07
C VAL A 2 2.20 -26.82 28.63
N ALA A 3 1.30 -27.77 28.39
CA ALA A 3 0.70 -28.00 27.07
C ALA A 3 -0.15 -26.80 26.58
N PHE A 4 -0.84 -26.12 27.51
CA PHE A 4 -1.64 -24.94 27.21
C PHE A 4 -0.76 -23.73 26.83
N ILE A 5 0.34 -23.53 27.55
CA ILE A 5 1.32 -22.47 27.23
C ILE A 5 1.96 -22.71 25.87
N LYS A 6 2.35 -23.96 25.55
CA LYS A 6 2.89 -24.32 24.23
C LYS A 6 1.87 -24.03 23.11
N LYS A 7 0.59 -24.33 23.34
CA LYS A 7 -0.48 -24.03 22.38
C LYS A 7 -0.59 -22.53 22.09
N ILE A 8 -0.67 -21.69 23.13
CA ILE A 8 -0.74 -20.22 22.99
C ILE A 8 0.49 -19.67 22.24
N LEU A 9 1.69 -20.15 22.58
CA LEU A 9 2.91 -19.72 21.91
C LEU A 9 2.92 -20.07 20.41
N ASN A 10 2.36 -21.22 20.05
CA ASN A 10 2.27 -21.65 18.67
C ASN A 10 1.23 -20.84 17.88
N GLU A 11 0.07 -20.56 18.47
CA GLU A 11 -0.97 -19.69 17.90
C GLU A 11 -0.41 -18.28 17.64
N ARG A 12 0.23 -17.65 18.64
CA ARG A 12 0.88 -16.33 18.48
C ARG A 12 2.02 -16.31 17.46
N LYS A 13 2.66 -17.46 17.20
CA LYS A 13 3.70 -17.57 16.18
C LYS A 13 3.07 -17.62 14.79
N GLN A 14 1.97 -18.35 14.63
CA GLN A 14 1.20 -18.40 13.39
C GLN A 14 0.60 -17.03 13.04
N GLU A 15 0.02 -16.32 14.02
CA GLU A 15 -0.51 -14.97 13.82
C GLU A 15 0.57 -13.99 13.33
N ARG A 16 1.76 -14.02 13.96
CA ARG A 16 2.90 -13.18 13.53
C ARG A 16 3.39 -13.53 12.14
N GLN A 17 3.41 -14.81 11.78
CA GLN A 17 3.81 -15.25 10.45
C GLN A 17 2.80 -14.76 9.40
N ALA A 18 1.50 -14.93 9.64
CA ALA A 18 0.44 -14.47 8.74
C ALA A 18 0.44 -12.94 8.56
N GLU A 19 0.74 -12.18 9.62
CA GLU A 19 0.88 -10.72 9.54
C GLU A 19 2.10 -10.32 8.70
N GLN A 20 3.21 -11.05 8.80
CA GLN A 20 4.41 -10.83 7.99
C GLN A 20 4.16 -11.15 6.51
N ASP A 21 3.53 -12.28 6.22
CA ASP A 21 3.23 -12.71 4.85
C ASP A 21 2.28 -11.70 4.18
N ARG A 22 1.22 -11.28 4.89
CA ARG A 22 0.29 -10.24 4.41
C ARG A 22 0.98 -8.89 4.18
N ARG A 23 1.95 -8.53 5.03
CA ARG A 23 2.75 -7.32 4.84
C ARG A 23 3.61 -7.43 3.59
N GLN A 24 4.21 -8.59 3.33
CA GLN A 24 5.04 -8.82 2.16
C GLN A 24 4.22 -8.75 0.86
N GLU A 25 3.04 -9.37 0.82
CA GLU A 25 2.09 -9.27 -0.31
C GLU A 25 1.71 -7.82 -0.61
N LEU A 26 1.44 -7.02 0.44
CA LEU A 26 1.13 -5.59 0.29
C LEU A 26 2.33 -4.80 -0.26
N ILE A 27 3.55 -5.11 0.17
CA ILE A 27 4.76 -4.49 -0.35
C ILE A 27 4.95 -4.81 -1.83
N GLU A 28 4.67 -6.04 -2.25
CA GLU A 28 4.79 -6.47 -3.65
C GLU A 28 3.74 -5.80 -4.55
N LEU A 29 2.47 -5.74 -4.11
CA LEU A 29 1.41 -5.00 -4.80
C LEU A 29 1.79 -3.52 -4.99
N VAL A 30 2.32 -2.91 -3.94
CA VAL A 30 2.83 -1.53 -3.96
C VAL A 30 3.96 -1.38 -4.98
N ASN A 31 4.96 -2.25 -4.94
CA ASN A 31 6.11 -2.19 -5.85
C ASN A 31 5.73 -2.40 -7.33
N ASN A 32 4.65 -3.15 -7.60
CA ASN A 32 4.16 -3.42 -8.95
C ASN A 32 3.28 -2.30 -9.52
N SER A 33 2.87 -1.31 -8.71
CA SER A 33 1.92 -0.27 -9.14
C SER A 33 2.62 0.94 -9.78
N TYR A 34 3.53 1.59 -9.05
CA TYR A 34 4.31 2.73 -9.54
C TYR A 34 5.78 2.47 -9.24
N LYS A 35 6.68 2.81 -10.16
CA LYS A 35 8.12 2.58 -10.05
C LYS A 35 8.72 3.26 -8.81
N SER A 36 8.24 4.46 -8.50
CA SER A 36 8.65 5.25 -7.35
C SER A 36 7.87 4.94 -6.06
N LEU A 37 6.87 4.04 -6.08
CA LEU A 37 6.09 3.70 -4.89
C LEU A 37 6.97 3.00 -3.86
N ARG A 38 7.00 3.53 -2.63
CA ARG A 38 7.71 2.92 -1.51
C ARG A 38 6.92 3.10 -0.21
N VAL A 39 6.87 2.06 0.61
CA VAL A 39 6.31 2.15 1.97
C VAL A 39 7.36 2.77 2.90
N VAL A 40 7.04 3.90 3.51
CA VAL A 40 7.98 4.68 4.37
C VAL A 40 7.61 4.67 5.86
N GLY A 41 6.44 4.13 6.22
CA GLY A 41 5.96 4.07 7.60
C GLY A 41 4.78 3.12 7.76
N ARG A 42 4.20 3.07 8.96
CA ARG A 42 2.97 2.28 9.21
C ARG A 42 1.80 2.92 8.46
N GLY A 43 1.44 2.35 7.32
CA GLY A 43 0.36 2.85 6.46
C GLY A 43 0.74 4.08 5.61
N THR A 44 2.00 4.51 5.60
CA THR A 44 2.45 5.66 4.81
C THR A 44 3.22 5.19 3.58
N VAL A 45 2.80 5.69 2.42
CA VAL A 45 3.42 5.42 1.12
C VAL A 45 3.91 6.71 0.51
N ARG A 46 5.11 6.68 -0.06
CA ARG A 46 5.71 7.78 -0.81
C ARG A 46 5.74 7.41 -2.29
N ILE A 47 5.43 8.38 -3.14
CA ILE A 47 5.44 8.28 -4.61
C ILE A 47 6.02 9.56 -5.19
N ASP A 48 6.74 9.47 -6.31
CA ASP A 48 7.23 10.65 -7.03
C ASP A 48 6.03 11.35 -7.71
N PRO A 49 5.77 12.64 -7.41
CA PRO A 49 4.69 13.38 -8.03
C PRO A 49 4.77 13.47 -9.55
N ARG A 50 5.98 13.39 -10.13
CA ARG A 50 6.16 13.46 -11.59
C ARG A 50 5.61 12.21 -12.27
N GLU A 51 5.84 11.04 -11.68
CA GLU A 51 5.30 9.77 -12.18
C GLU A 51 3.77 9.76 -12.11
N VAL A 52 3.20 10.31 -11.03
CA VAL A 52 1.75 10.48 -10.90
C VAL A 52 1.22 11.42 -11.98
N ALA A 53 1.89 12.55 -12.22
CA ALA A 53 1.47 13.52 -13.22
C ALA A 53 1.51 12.98 -14.66
N GLU A 54 2.42 12.06 -14.94
CA GLU A 54 2.54 11.35 -16.22
C GLU A 54 1.48 10.24 -16.39
N SER A 55 0.80 9.83 -15.31
CA SER A 55 -0.18 8.76 -15.39
C SER A 55 -1.40 9.17 -16.24
N PRO A 56 -1.92 8.27 -17.10
CA PRO A 56 -3.11 8.55 -17.91
C PRO A 56 -4.33 8.92 -17.06
N GLU A 57 -4.46 8.33 -15.86
CA GLU A 57 -5.57 8.61 -14.95
C GLU A 57 -5.51 10.03 -14.42
N PHE A 58 -4.32 10.47 -13.98
CA PHE A 58 -4.12 11.81 -13.49
C PHE A 58 -4.35 12.86 -14.59
N GLN A 59 -3.88 12.60 -15.81
CA GLN A 59 -4.10 13.50 -16.95
C GLN A 59 -5.59 13.61 -17.33
N ARG A 60 -6.37 12.53 -17.20
CA ARG A 60 -7.83 12.58 -17.40
C ARG A 60 -8.50 13.41 -16.30
N ALA A 61 -8.17 13.14 -15.04
CA ALA A 61 -8.71 13.90 -13.91
C ALA A 61 -8.39 15.39 -14.00
N ARG A 62 -7.16 15.73 -14.41
CA ARG A 62 -6.72 17.11 -14.61
C ARG A 62 -7.52 17.84 -15.69
N ARG A 63 -7.84 17.15 -16.80
CA ARG A 63 -8.68 17.72 -17.87
C ARG A 63 -10.10 18.01 -17.37
N LEU A 64 -10.72 17.04 -16.70
CA LEU A 64 -12.05 17.22 -16.10
C LEU A 64 -12.08 18.39 -15.10
N ALA A 65 -11.04 18.51 -14.27
CA ALA A 65 -10.92 19.62 -13.33
C ALA A 65 -10.80 20.98 -14.05
N ALA A 66 -10.05 21.05 -15.14
CA ALA A 66 -9.92 22.27 -15.94
C ALA A 66 -11.25 22.66 -16.61
N GLU A 67 -12.02 21.69 -17.10
CA GLU A 67 -13.36 21.92 -17.64
C GLU A 67 -14.30 22.51 -16.58
N ILE A 68 -14.29 21.99 -15.36
CA ILE A 68 -15.12 22.51 -14.25
C ILE A 68 -14.74 23.96 -13.89
N VAL A 69 -13.45 24.27 -13.84
CA VAL A 69 -12.98 25.63 -13.50
C VAL A 69 -13.29 26.62 -14.61
N ASN A 70 -13.12 26.22 -15.87
CA ASN A 70 -13.38 27.10 -17.02
C ASN A 70 -14.87 27.24 -17.35
N ALA A 71 -15.72 26.30 -16.89
CA ALA A 71 -17.18 26.40 -17.00
C ALA A 71 -17.79 27.36 -15.97
N ARG A 72 -16.99 27.88 -15.03
CA ARG A 72 -17.39 28.82 -13.98
C ARG A 72 -16.97 30.24 -14.32
#